data_AF-A0A239NWC6-F1
#
_entry.id   AF-A0A239NWC6-F1
#
_cell.length_a   1.000
_cell.length_b   1.000
_cell.length_c   1.000
_cell.angle_alpha   90.00
_cell.angle_beta   90.00
_cell.angle_gamma   90.00
#
_symmetry.space_group_name_H-M   'P 1'
#
loop_
_entity.id
_entity.type
_entity.pdbx_description
1 polymer ?
#
loop_
_entity_poly.entity_id
_entity_poly.type
_entity_poly.pdbx_seq_one_letter_code
_entity_poly.pdbx_strand_id
1 'polypeptide(L)'
;MSLAPPPPQPLPAQAATLPAGTRLWRIHHTRYSPDHFNPTLADPVFGGSRFDGTPDDPYGVLYASRSAATAVTVHLLRSIPFDNTGARVLPHAQISNRAFTKLRTTVPLRLIDLSSPEALAAIGATEGLTHGEPTLYAQTRYWARHLRREHPWAQGLVWQSRSNPGLGQDALVLFEDRCPPRCLEADRSVPLGVPEGTRLLNTVMLPFRATVAIDVPAAEEATAPIEDFLERTEEERKADDRTDTDFDSFYLQHYRTVRNILNARACDWDLAQYAADKAFLIAYQKWPAVSEMERPVGYVVRIGRNILQRIYARTQKPTLPPVPLDTVLESTLDHRGSDLAAETVNKIVIYDAIKNLPRDKREVFLLYEVLDQPIAIIAEFIDIPQNTVKTRLRAARAALREALGEEFGMGGTR
;
A
#
# COMPACT_ATOMS: atom_id res chain seq x y z
N MET A 1 -11.87 -4.84 -12.40
CA MET A 1 -11.07 -5.46 -13.49
C MET A 1 -10.55 -6.78 -12.99
N SER A 2 -10.75 -7.86 -13.72
CA SER A 2 -10.14 -9.16 -13.43
C SER A 2 -8.74 -9.22 -14.06
N LEU A 3 -7.83 -9.93 -13.39
CA LEU A 3 -6.50 -10.25 -13.92
C LEU A 3 -6.33 -11.77 -13.86
N ALA A 4 -6.38 -12.41 -15.02
CA ALA A 4 -6.13 -13.84 -15.14
C ALA A 4 -4.66 -14.16 -14.82
N PRO A 5 -4.33 -15.40 -14.43
CA PRO A 5 -2.94 -15.82 -14.33
C PRO A 5 -2.23 -15.74 -15.70
N PRO A 6 -0.90 -15.54 -15.73
CA PRO A 6 -0.09 -15.65 -16.93
C PRO A 6 -0.31 -16.95 -17.70
N PRO A 7 -0.22 -16.92 -19.04
CA PRO A 7 -0.34 -18.11 -19.85
C PRO A 7 0.78 -19.13 -19.51
N PRO A 8 0.50 -20.44 -19.64
CA PRO A 8 1.47 -21.48 -19.33
C PRO A 8 2.63 -21.52 -20.33
N GLN A 9 2.40 -21.08 -21.58
CA GLN A 9 3.42 -20.98 -22.61
C GLN A 9 3.98 -19.55 -22.68
N PRO A 10 5.30 -19.39 -22.90
CA PRO A 10 5.91 -18.07 -23.02
C PRO A 10 5.36 -17.33 -24.24
N LEU A 11 4.88 -16.11 -24.02
CA LEU A 11 4.47 -15.21 -25.11
C LEU A 11 5.51 -14.10 -25.29
N PRO A 12 5.71 -13.59 -26.52
CA PRO A 12 6.69 -12.53 -26.76
C PRO A 12 6.22 -11.19 -26.16
N ALA A 13 7.05 -10.60 -25.31
CA ALA A 13 6.86 -9.23 -24.84
C ALA A 13 7.43 -8.19 -25.82
N GLN A 14 6.69 -7.11 -26.02
CA GLN A 14 7.18 -5.95 -26.75
C GLN A 14 8.21 -5.20 -25.90
N ALA A 15 9.29 -4.75 -26.54
CA ALA A 15 10.36 -4.02 -25.86
C ALA A 15 10.20 -2.51 -26.08
N ALA A 16 10.27 -1.74 -24.99
CA ALA A 16 10.41 -0.29 -25.01
C ALA A 16 11.82 0.09 -24.57
N THR A 17 12.47 0.97 -25.34
CA THR A 17 13.78 1.52 -24.97
C THR A 17 13.58 2.84 -24.24
N LEU A 18 14.16 2.95 -23.05
CA LEU A 18 14.31 4.18 -22.30
C LEU A 18 15.71 4.75 -22.59
N PRO A 19 15.86 5.78 -23.44
CA PRO A 19 17.18 6.26 -23.86
C PRO A 19 18.02 6.80 -22.70
N ALA A 20 19.34 6.84 -22.88
CA ALA A 20 20.21 7.62 -21.99
C ALA A 20 19.82 9.10 -22.02
N GLY A 21 19.98 9.80 -20.89
CA GLY A 21 19.59 11.19 -20.73
C GLY A 21 18.10 11.42 -20.49
N THR A 22 17.29 10.35 -20.44
CA THR A 22 15.86 10.45 -20.15
C THR A 22 15.63 10.99 -18.74
N ARG A 23 14.82 12.04 -18.63
CA ARG A 23 14.41 12.64 -17.36
C ARG A 23 13.29 11.81 -16.74
N LEU A 24 13.45 11.50 -15.47
CA LEU A 24 12.48 10.77 -14.67
C LEU A 24 12.18 11.54 -13.37
N TRP A 25 11.02 11.27 -12.79
CA TRP A 25 10.57 11.83 -11.54
C TRP A 25 10.15 10.71 -10.59
N ARG A 26 10.56 10.82 -9.32
CA ARG A 26 10.26 9.84 -8.29
C ARG A 26 9.89 10.52 -6.98
N ILE A 27 8.95 9.91 -6.27
CA ILE A 27 8.70 10.19 -4.86
C ILE A 27 9.22 9.00 -4.06
N HIS A 28 10.10 9.26 -3.09
CA HIS A 28 10.70 8.22 -2.26
C HIS A 28 10.84 8.67 -0.81
N HIS A 29 11.13 7.74 0.10
CA HIS A 29 11.40 8.09 1.50
C HIS A 29 12.76 8.81 1.61
N THR A 30 12.85 9.85 2.44
CA THR A 30 14.05 10.70 2.61
C THR A 30 15.27 9.93 3.13
N ARG A 31 15.05 8.91 3.96
CA ARG A 31 16.10 7.98 4.43
C ARG A 31 16.88 7.22 3.34
N TYR A 32 16.38 7.18 2.11
CA TYR A 32 17.04 6.48 0.99
C TYR A 32 17.60 7.47 0.00
N SER A 33 18.76 7.14 -0.61
CA SER A 33 19.28 7.94 -1.73
C SER A 33 18.31 7.88 -2.92
N PRO A 34 18.28 8.90 -3.78
CA PRO A 34 17.26 8.97 -4.83
C PRO A 34 17.34 7.86 -5.88
N ASP A 35 18.55 7.39 -6.15
CA ASP A 35 18.91 6.29 -7.05
C ASP A 35 18.80 4.91 -6.38
N HIS A 36 18.49 4.84 -5.08
CA HIS A 36 18.38 3.59 -4.34
C HIS A 36 17.16 2.77 -4.80
N PHE A 37 17.40 1.53 -5.18
CA PHE A 37 16.36 0.54 -5.39
C PHE A 37 15.87 0.08 -4.01
N ASN A 38 14.57 0.02 -3.78
CA ASN A 38 14.02 -0.46 -2.51
C ASN A 38 14.31 -1.97 -2.39
N PRO A 39 15.15 -2.43 -1.44
CA PRO A 39 15.52 -3.84 -1.31
C PRO A 39 14.49 -4.63 -0.50
N THR A 40 13.46 -3.96 0.02
CA THR A 40 12.43 -4.59 0.87
C THR A 40 11.57 -5.50 0.02
N LEU A 41 11.65 -6.80 0.27
CA LEU A 41 10.77 -7.77 -0.37
C LEU A 41 9.33 -7.62 0.15
N ALA A 42 8.38 -7.67 -0.77
CA ALA A 42 6.97 -7.76 -0.46
C ALA A 42 6.59 -9.18 -0.06
N ASP A 43 5.59 -9.30 0.80
CA ASP A 43 4.94 -10.60 1.02
C ASP A 43 4.21 -11.03 -0.27
N PRO A 44 4.25 -12.33 -0.64
CA PRO A 44 3.63 -12.81 -1.87
C PRO A 44 2.14 -12.48 -1.99
N VAL A 45 1.44 -12.37 -0.86
CA VAL A 45 -0.02 -12.20 -0.79
C VAL A 45 -0.43 -10.84 -0.21
N PHE A 46 0.27 -10.36 0.82
CA PHE A 46 -0.13 -9.18 1.58
C PHE A 46 0.78 -7.97 1.34
N GLY A 47 0.21 -6.77 1.37
CA GLY A 47 0.98 -5.53 1.23
C GLY A 47 1.79 -5.44 -0.05
N GLY A 48 2.87 -4.64 -0.02
CA GLY A 48 3.74 -4.37 -1.16
C GLY A 48 3.08 -3.58 -2.27
N SER A 49 3.87 -3.22 -3.28
CA SER A 49 3.40 -2.58 -4.52
C SER A 49 3.23 -3.61 -5.64
N ARG A 50 2.74 -3.14 -6.79
CA ARG A 50 2.34 -3.99 -7.94
C ARG A 50 3.44 -4.93 -8.44
N PHE A 51 4.69 -4.49 -8.42
CA PHE A 51 5.80 -5.17 -9.07
C PHE A 51 7.02 -5.26 -8.14
N ASP A 52 6.78 -5.26 -6.82
CA ASP A 52 7.83 -5.48 -5.83
C ASP A 52 8.35 -6.92 -5.93
N GLY A 53 9.65 -7.11 -5.68
CA GLY A 53 10.24 -8.43 -5.51
C GLY A 53 9.65 -9.15 -4.30
N THR A 54 9.62 -10.47 -4.36
CA THR A 54 9.10 -11.34 -3.28
C THR A 54 10.17 -12.37 -2.89
N PRO A 55 10.00 -13.12 -1.79
CA PRO A 55 10.92 -14.22 -1.48
C PRO A 55 11.08 -15.26 -2.62
N ASP A 56 10.05 -15.42 -3.46
CA ASP A 56 10.08 -16.36 -4.59
C ASP A 56 10.85 -15.83 -5.82
N ASP A 57 11.08 -14.51 -5.92
CA ASP A 57 11.91 -13.84 -6.93
C ASP A 57 12.43 -12.53 -6.32
N PRO A 58 13.56 -12.59 -5.59
CA PRO A 58 14.05 -11.47 -4.80
C PRO A 58 14.83 -10.47 -5.67
N TYR A 59 14.33 -9.23 -5.73
CA TYR A 59 15.00 -8.11 -6.39
C TYR A 59 14.55 -6.78 -5.77
N GLY A 60 15.45 -5.80 -5.76
CA GLY A 60 15.11 -4.42 -5.42
C GLY A 60 14.38 -3.71 -6.57
N VAL A 61 13.54 -2.74 -6.22
CA VAL A 61 12.73 -2.00 -7.20
C VAL A 61 12.88 -0.49 -7.11
N LEU A 62 12.87 0.17 -8.27
CA LEU A 62 12.80 1.62 -8.36
C LEU A 62 11.61 2.03 -9.23
N TYR A 63 10.62 2.63 -8.58
CA TYR A 63 9.49 3.26 -9.26
C TYR A 63 9.83 4.69 -9.64
N ALA A 64 9.49 5.06 -10.88
CA ALA A 64 9.60 6.43 -11.38
C ALA A 64 8.52 6.71 -12.42
N SER A 65 8.48 7.94 -12.90
CA SER A 65 7.59 8.36 -13.98
C SER A 65 8.29 9.34 -14.90
N ARG A 66 7.83 9.43 -16.15
CA ARG A 66 8.42 10.35 -17.15
C ARG A 66 8.03 11.81 -16.95
N SER A 67 7.03 12.07 -16.10
CA SER A 67 6.63 13.42 -15.72
C SER A 67 6.45 13.59 -14.22
N ALA A 68 6.65 14.83 -13.77
CA ALA A 68 6.38 15.26 -12.41
C ALA A 68 4.91 15.03 -12.03
N ALA A 69 4.01 15.36 -12.94
CA ALA A 69 2.57 15.15 -12.80
C ALA A 69 2.20 13.69 -12.54
N THR A 70 2.73 12.75 -13.34
CA THR A 70 2.46 11.32 -13.15
C THR A 70 3.02 10.82 -11.82
N ALA A 71 4.24 11.23 -11.46
CA ALA A 71 4.84 10.83 -10.19
C ALA A 71 3.97 11.25 -9.00
N VAL A 72 3.47 12.49 -9.00
CA VAL A 72 2.58 13.00 -7.95
C VAL A 72 1.24 12.27 -7.95
N THR A 73 0.61 12.10 -9.11
CA THR A 73 -0.73 11.51 -9.15
C THR A 73 -0.74 10.04 -8.79
N VAL A 74 0.26 9.26 -9.25
CA VAL A 74 0.36 7.82 -8.96
C VAL A 74 0.71 7.56 -7.50
N HIS A 75 1.56 8.39 -6.88
CA HIS A 75 2.08 8.14 -5.54
C HIS A 75 1.34 8.88 -4.42
N LEU A 76 0.73 10.03 -4.70
CA LEU A 76 0.11 10.86 -3.66
C LEU A 76 -1.40 11.01 -3.84
N LEU A 77 -1.87 11.16 -5.08
CA LEU A 77 -3.28 11.52 -5.31
C LEU A 77 -4.20 10.33 -5.64
N ARG A 78 -3.63 9.14 -5.90
CA ARG A 78 -4.40 7.95 -6.33
C ARG A 78 -5.55 7.63 -5.38
N SER A 79 -5.31 7.74 -4.07
CA SER A 79 -6.27 7.38 -3.02
C SER A 79 -6.94 8.59 -2.39
N ILE A 80 -6.77 9.80 -2.96
CA ILE A 80 -7.33 11.04 -2.42
C ILE A 80 -8.56 11.45 -3.24
N PRO A 81 -9.78 11.34 -2.67
CA PRO A 81 -10.99 11.74 -3.36
C PRO A 81 -11.10 13.27 -3.44
N PHE A 82 -11.89 13.74 -4.41
CA PHE A 82 -12.34 15.12 -4.41
C PHE A 82 -13.31 15.36 -3.25
N ASP A 83 -13.21 16.53 -2.63
CA ASP A 83 -14.18 17.03 -1.66
C ASP A 83 -15.39 17.68 -2.36
N ASN A 84 -16.33 18.19 -1.56
CA ASN A 84 -17.56 18.82 -2.06
C ASN A 84 -17.31 20.12 -2.85
N THR A 85 -16.11 20.69 -2.79
CA THR A 85 -15.71 21.87 -3.57
C THR A 85 -15.02 21.49 -4.89
N GLY A 86 -14.79 20.19 -5.11
CA GLY A 86 -14.01 19.67 -6.22
C GLY A 86 -12.50 19.87 -6.03
N ALA A 87 -12.04 20.06 -4.79
CA ALA A 87 -10.62 20.11 -4.45
C ALA A 87 -10.15 18.77 -3.85
N ARG A 88 -8.85 18.52 -3.91
CA ARG A 88 -8.18 17.41 -3.21
C ARG A 88 -7.24 17.98 -2.18
N VAL A 89 -7.31 17.48 -0.96
CA VAL A 89 -6.44 17.91 0.13
C VAL A 89 -5.52 16.76 0.52
N LEU A 90 -4.23 16.93 0.27
CA LEU A 90 -3.17 16.00 0.63
C LEU A 90 -2.67 16.29 2.05
N PRO A 91 -2.85 15.37 3.03
CA PRO A 91 -2.34 15.60 4.37
C PRO A 91 -0.82 15.76 4.38
N HIS A 92 -0.29 16.77 5.10
CA HIS A 92 1.16 17.00 5.20
C HIS A 92 1.93 15.77 5.71
N ALA A 93 1.34 15.02 6.64
CA ALA A 93 1.91 13.77 7.16
C ALA A 93 2.21 12.71 6.07
N GLN A 94 1.52 12.72 4.93
CA GLN A 94 1.81 11.79 3.82
C GLN A 94 3.10 12.14 3.07
N ILE A 95 3.61 13.38 3.22
CA ILE A 95 4.78 13.89 2.52
C ILE A 95 5.94 14.26 3.44
N SER A 96 5.74 14.31 4.76
CA SER A 96 6.74 14.75 5.75
C SER A 96 8.08 14.02 5.61
N ASN A 97 8.04 12.69 5.41
CA ASN A 97 9.21 11.84 5.24
C ASN A 97 9.48 11.45 3.77
N ARG A 98 8.96 12.22 2.81
CA ARG A 98 9.13 11.97 1.39
C ARG A 98 10.02 13.02 0.74
N ALA A 99 10.75 12.62 -0.29
CA ALA A 99 11.48 13.51 -1.18
C ALA A 99 10.92 13.36 -2.59
N PHE A 100 10.92 14.47 -3.32
CA PHE A 100 10.62 14.52 -4.74
C PHE A 100 11.90 14.77 -5.52
N THR A 101 12.28 13.80 -6.33
CA THR A 101 13.58 13.79 -7.00
C THR A 101 13.43 13.69 -8.51
N LYS A 102 14.18 14.53 -9.20
CA LYS A 102 14.46 14.42 -10.63
C LYS A 102 15.67 13.53 -10.84
N LEU A 103 15.48 12.47 -11.61
CA LEU A 103 16.51 11.51 -12.00
C LEU A 103 16.80 11.64 -13.50
N ARG A 104 17.96 11.16 -13.91
CA ARG A 104 18.37 11.05 -15.31
C ARG A 104 18.95 9.66 -15.55
N THR A 105 18.53 8.99 -16.63
CA THR A 105 19.19 7.75 -17.06
C THR A 105 20.58 8.07 -17.60
N THR A 106 21.58 7.26 -17.27
CA THR A 106 22.96 7.43 -17.75
C THR A 106 23.26 6.54 -18.95
N VAL A 107 22.47 5.48 -19.13
CA VAL A 107 22.57 4.48 -20.20
C VAL A 107 21.17 4.19 -20.76
N PRO A 108 21.06 3.68 -22.00
CA PRO A 108 19.79 3.15 -22.47
C PRO A 108 19.36 1.94 -21.63
N LEU A 109 18.09 1.89 -21.24
CA LEU A 109 17.50 0.77 -20.52
C LEU A 109 16.39 0.13 -21.36
N ARG A 110 16.29 -1.19 -21.33
CA ARG A 110 15.31 -1.95 -22.10
C ARG A 110 14.23 -2.50 -21.18
N LEU A 111 12.99 -2.09 -21.41
CA LEU A 111 11.83 -2.38 -20.58
C LEU A 111 10.80 -3.21 -21.35
N ILE A 112 9.96 -3.96 -20.66
CA ILE A 112 8.75 -4.53 -21.27
C ILE A 112 7.71 -3.42 -21.37
N ASP A 113 7.17 -3.25 -22.58
CA ASP A 113 6.08 -2.33 -22.85
C ASP A 113 4.75 -2.94 -22.41
N LEU A 114 4.05 -2.26 -21.51
CA LEU A 114 2.69 -2.56 -21.05
C LEU A 114 1.77 -1.34 -21.25
N SER A 115 2.16 -0.43 -22.14
CA SER A 115 1.54 0.90 -22.28
C SER A 115 0.31 0.91 -23.19
N SER A 116 0.17 -0.08 -24.08
CA SER A 116 -0.94 -0.17 -25.03
C SER A 116 -1.74 -1.48 -24.87
N PRO A 117 -3.01 -1.51 -25.31
CA PRO A 117 -3.79 -2.74 -25.37
C PRO A 117 -3.11 -3.84 -26.18
N GLU A 118 -2.45 -3.48 -27.29
CA GLU A 118 -1.70 -4.42 -28.14
C GLU A 118 -0.49 -5.00 -27.40
N ALA A 119 0.22 -4.18 -26.62
CA ALA A 119 1.36 -4.62 -25.84
C ALA A 119 0.94 -5.56 -24.69
N LEU A 120 -0.18 -5.28 -24.03
CA LEU A 120 -0.78 -6.17 -23.02
C LEU A 120 -1.28 -7.49 -23.64
N ALA A 121 -1.96 -7.42 -24.78
CA ALA A 121 -2.44 -8.60 -25.49
C ALA A 121 -1.29 -9.51 -25.97
N ALA A 122 -0.15 -8.93 -26.36
CA ALA A 122 1.02 -9.68 -26.78
C ALA A 122 1.56 -10.64 -25.70
N ILE A 123 1.38 -10.31 -24.42
CA ILE A 123 1.75 -11.17 -23.28
C ILE A 123 0.55 -11.90 -22.66
N GLY A 124 -0.64 -11.84 -23.28
CA GLY A 124 -1.86 -12.45 -22.77
C GLY A 124 -2.42 -11.78 -21.51
N ALA A 125 -2.06 -10.53 -21.24
CA ALA A 125 -2.52 -9.77 -20.08
C ALA A 125 -3.69 -8.84 -20.43
N THR A 126 -4.42 -8.41 -19.40
CA THR A 126 -5.46 -7.36 -19.49
C THR A 126 -4.98 -6.08 -18.81
N GLU A 127 -5.75 -4.99 -18.93
CA GLU A 127 -5.47 -3.74 -18.20
C GLU A 127 -5.40 -3.91 -16.68
N GLY A 128 -5.93 -5.02 -16.12
CA GLY A 128 -5.79 -5.33 -14.70
C GLY A 128 -4.34 -5.41 -14.23
N LEU A 129 -3.39 -5.74 -15.13
CA LEU A 129 -1.96 -5.81 -14.82
C LEU A 129 -1.36 -4.44 -14.45
N THR A 130 -1.78 -3.39 -15.14
CA THR A 130 -1.23 -2.04 -15.00
C THR A 130 -2.15 -1.12 -14.20
N HIS A 131 -3.45 -1.36 -14.24
CA HIS A 131 -4.48 -0.51 -13.64
C HIS A 131 -5.29 -1.18 -12.53
N GLY A 132 -4.87 -2.38 -12.11
CA GLY A 132 -5.48 -3.10 -11.01
C GLY A 132 -5.51 -2.30 -9.70
N GLU A 133 -6.60 -2.50 -8.95
CA GLU A 133 -6.68 -2.04 -7.56
C GLU A 133 -5.68 -2.80 -6.67
N PRO A 134 -5.34 -2.28 -5.48
CA PRO A 134 -4.42 -2.94 -4.54
C PRO A 134 -4.71 -4.41 -4.27
N THR A 135 -5.97 -4.82 -4.41
CA THR A 135 -6.40 -6.21 -4.23
C THR A 135 -5.90 -7.16 -5.32
N LEU A 136 -5.39 -6.64 -6.44
CA LEU A 136 -4.75 -7.42 -7.49
C LEU A 136 -3.22 -7.46 -7.35
N TYR A 137 -2.63 -6.77 -6.36
CA TYR A 137 -1.18 -6.60 -6.32
C TYR A 137 -0.41 -7.91 -6.13
N ALA A 138 -0.96 -8.87 -5.40
CA ALA A 138 -0.42 -10.22 -5.33
C ALA A 138 -0.32 -10.86 -6.73
N GLN A 139 -1.37 -10.72 -7.55
CA GLN A 139 -1.37 -11.22 -8.93
C GLN A 139 -0.39 -10.46 -9.81
N THR A 140 -0.31 -9.13 -9.69
CA THR A 140 0.63 -8.36 -10.51
C THR A 140 2.09 -8.66 -10.17
N ARG A 141 2.41 -8.98 -8.89
CA ARG A 141 3.75 -9.46 -8.50
C ARG A 141 4.06 -10.83 -9.07
N TYR A 142 3.07 -11.73 -9.09
CA TYR A 142 3.19 -13.02 -9.78
C TYR A 142 3.46 -12.83 -11.28
N TRP A 143 2.72 -11.93 -11.93
CA TRP A 143 2.97 -11.53 -13.31
C TRP A 143 4.37 -10.95 -13.51
N ALA A 144 4.85 -10.09 -12.61
CA ALA A 144 6.21 -9.55 -12.68
C ALA A 144 7.25 -10.66 -12.65
N ARG A 145 7.13 -11.63 -11.73
CA ARG A 145 7.99 -12.82 -11.68
C ARG A 145 7.95 -13.60 -12.99
N HIS A 146 6.76 -13.87 -13.51
CA HIS A 146 6.59 -14.60 -14.77
C HIS A 146 7.27 -13.87 -15.94
N LEU A 147 6.96 -12.58 -16.14
CA LEU A 147 7.56 -11.76 -17.19
C LEU A 147 9.07 -11.66 -17.04
N ARG A 148 9.57 -11.53 -15.82
CA ARG A 148 11.01 -11.52 -15.53
C ARG A 148 11.67 -12.83 -15.94
N ARG A 149 11.06 -13.98 -15.66
CA ARG A 149 11.59 -15.31 -16.01
C ARG A 149 11.62 -15.53 -17.52
N GLU A 150 10.54 -15.20 -18.21
CA GLU A 150 10.42 -15.41 -19.67
C GLU A 150 11.21 -14.37 -20.48
N HIS A 151 11.54 -13.23 -19.88
CA HIS A 151 12.28 -12.15 -20.53
C HIS A 151 13.48 -11.70 -19.69
N PRO A 152 14.58 -12.47 -19.67
CA PRO A 152 15.79 -12.11 -18.92
C PRO A 152 16.42 -10.78 -19.35
N TRP A 153 16.15 -10.34 -20.59
CA TRP A 153 16.64 -9.07 -21.12
C TRP A 153 15.95 -7.83 -20.51
N ALA A 154 14.80 -8.00 -19.85
CA ALA A 154 13.98 -6.89 -19.38
C ALA A 154 14.53 -6.31 -18.08
N GLN A 155 14.94 -5.04 -18.11
CA GLN A 155 15.49 -4.31 -16.97
C GLN A 155 14.40 -3.60 -16.14
N GLY A 156 13.15 -3.68 -16.58
CA GLY A 156 12.00 -3.09 -15.94
C GLY A 156 10.73 -3.19 -16.78
N LEU A 157 9.66 -2.55 -16.32
CA LEU A 157 8.36 -2.49 -16.98
C LEU A 157 7.93 -1.02 -17.15
N VAL A 158 7.20 -0.70 -18.21
CA VAL A 158 6.65 0.64 -18.46
C VAL A 158 5.18 0.56 -18.85
N TRP A 159 4.35 1.48 -18.33
CA TRP A 159 2.91 1.50 -18.61
C TRP A 159 2.34 2.93 -18.58
N GLN A 160 1.23 3.15 -19.28
CA GLN A 160 0.46 4.41 -19.19
C GLN A 160 -0.24 4.52 -17.84
N SER A 161 -0.30 5.71 -17.26
CA SER A 161 -1.11 5.94 -16.06
C SER A 161 -2.52 6.41 -16.42
N ARG A 162 -3.55 5.67 -15.99
CA ARG A 162 -4.98 6.05 -16.16
C ARG A 162 -5.38 7.38 -15.54
N SER A 163 -4.62 7.88 -14.55
CA SER A 163 -4.98 9.10 -13.85
C SER A 163 -4.78 10.36 -14.69
N ASN A 164 -4.27 10.24 -15.93
CA ASN A 164 -4.07 11.37 -16.84
C ASN A 164 -4.25 10.98 -18.32
N PRO A 165 -5.49 10.65 -18.77
CA PRO A 165 -5.74 10.32 -20.16
C PRO A 165 -5.39 11.53 -21.06
N GLY A 166 -4.51 11.33 -22.03
CA GLY A 166 -4.14 12.36 -23.02
C GLY A 166 -2.85 13.15 -22.76
N LEU A 167 -2.19 12.97 -21.60
CA LEU A 167 -0.88 13.60 -21.34
C LEU A 167 0.32 12.69 -21.65
N GLY A 168 0.09 11.40 -21.94
CA GLY A 168 1.09 10.46 -22.48
C GLY A 168 2.32 10.30 -21.60
N GLN A 169 2.14 10.10 -20.30
CA GLN A 169 3.27 10.04 -19.36
C GLN A 169 3.31 8.72 -18.61
N ASP A 170 4.31 7.95 -18.98
CA ASP A 170 4.53 6.58 -18.53
C ASP A 170 5.01 6.54 -17.08
N ALA A 171 4.41 5.66 -16.30
CA ALA A 171 5.01 5.17 -15.07
C ALA A 171 5.86 3.94 -15.39
N LEU A 172 6.92 3.75 -14.62
CA LEU A 172 7.83 2.64 -14.82
C LEU A 172 8.34 2.07 -13.49
N VAL A 173 8.78 0.82 -13.55
CA VAL A 173 9.55 0.17 -12.50
C VAL A 173 10.83 -0.38 -13.11
N LEU A 174 11.95 -0.18 -12.42
CA LEU A 174 13.24 -0.77 -12.77
C LEU A 174 13.61 -1.86 -11.76
N PHE A 175 14.31 -2.88 -12.23
CA PHE A 175 14.76 -4.01 -11.42
C PHE A 175 16.25 -3.90 -11.12
N GLU A 176 16.60 -3.89 -9.84
CA GLU A 176 17.97 -3.67 -9.35
C GLU A 176 18.98 -4.67 -9.95
N ASP A 177 18.60 -5.94 -9.95
CA ASP A 177 19.43 -7.07 -10.37
C ASP A 177 19.72 -7.11 -11.88
N ARG A 178 19.02 -6.28 -12.67
CA ARG A 178 19.11 -6.24 -14.13
C ARG A 178 19.56 -4.89 -14.68
N CYS A 179 19.53 -3.86 -13.84
CA CYS A 179 20.03 -2.55 -14.20
C CYS A 179 21.55 -2.49 -14.00
N PRO A 180 22.31 -1.92 -14.95
CA PRO A 180 23.74 -1.75 -14.74
C PRO A 180 24.00 -0.77 -13.59
N PRO A 181 25.12 -0.90 -12.88
CA PRO A 181 25.49 0.03 -11.83
C PRO A 181 25.46 1.48 -12.33
N ARG A 182 24.94 2.38 -11.49
CA ARG A 182 24.82 3.82 -11.81
C ARG A 182 24.04 4.10 -13.09
N CYS A 183 23.03 3.28 -13.43
CA CYS A 183 22.11 3.54 -14.54
C CYS A 183 21.25 4.81 -14.37
N LEU A 184 21.26 5.39 -13.17
CA LEU A 184 20.53 6.59 -12.78
C LEU A 184 21.46 7.57 -12.07
N GLU A 185 21.21 8.85 -12.29
CA GLU A 185 21.84 9.96 -11.58
C GLU A 185 20.76 10.93 -11.08
N ALA A 186 20.91 11.43 -9.86
CA ALA A 186 20.02 12.43 -9.29
C ALA A 186 20.47 13.85 -9.70
N ASP A 187 19.56 14.61 -10.29
CA ASP A 187 19.79 16.01 -10.67
C ASP A 187 19.44 16.94 -9.51
N ARG A 188 18.20 16.83 -8.99
CA ARG A 188 17.73 17.60 -7.84
C ARG A 188 16.77 16.78 -7.00
N SER A 189 17.03 16.71 -5.70
CA SER A 189 16.15 16.10 -4.70
C SER A 189 15.65 17.17 -3.73
N VAL A 190 14.34 17.24 -3.52
CA VAL A 190 13.71 18.20 -2.61
C VAL A 190 12.88 17.44 -1.58
N PRO A 191 13.21 17.50 -0.28
CA PRO A 191 12.34 16.98 0.77
C PRO A 191 10.96 17.68 0.72
N LEU A 192 9.88 16.92 0.75
CA LEU A 192 8.52 17.44 0.61
C LEU A 192 7.96 17.99 1.92
N GLY A 193 8.45 17.50 3.06
CA GLY A 193 8.03 17.95 4.39
C GLY A 193 8.43 19.39 4.76
N VAL A 194 9.36 20.00 4.03
CA VAL A 194 9.79 21.39 4.28
C VAL A 194 8.99 22.40 3.44
N PRO A 195 8.93 23.69 3.84
CA PRO A 195 8.14 24.70 3.14
C PRO A 195 8.44 24.83 1.64
N GLU A 196 9.71 24.69 1.24
CA GLU A 196 10.11 24.71 -0.17
C GLU A 196 9.49 23.54 -0.96
N GLY A 197 9.61 22.32 -0.44
CA GLY A 197 9.05 21.12 -1.07
C GLY A 197 7.54 21.13 -1.13
N THR A 198 6.87 21.64 -0.09
CA THR A 198 5.41 21.83 -0.08
C THR A 198 4.97 22.82 -1.16
N ARG A 199 5.65 23.95 -1.32
CA ARG A 199 5.36 24.92 -2.40
C ARG A 199 5.55 24.29 -3.78
N LEU A 200 6.68 23.61 -4.00
CA LEU A 200 6.96 22.89 -5.24
C LEU A 200 5.85 21.88 -5.56
N LEU A 201 5.44 21.10 -4.57
CA LEU A 201 4.41 20.09 -4.74
C LEU A 201 3.05 20.71 -5.06
N ASN A 202 2.66 21.78 -4.37
CA ASN A 202 1.43 22.53 -4.66
C ASN A 202 1.41 23.06 -6.10
N THR A 203 2.55 23.54 -6.63
CA THR A 203 2.65 23.96 -8.04
C THR A 203 2.40 22.80 -8.99
N VAL A 204 3.01 21.63 -8.75
CA VAL A 204 2.80 20.43 -9.59
C VAL A 204 1.36 19.90 -9.46
N MET A 205 0.74 20.05 -8.30
CA MET A 205 -0.61 19.57 -7.98
C MET A 205 -1.74 20.51 -8.43
N LEU A 206 -1.44 21.77 -8.77
CA LEU A 206 -2.43 22.77 -9.14
C LEU A 206 -3.38 22.31 -10.27
N PRO A 207 -2.89 21.74 -11.40
CA PRO A 207 -3.76 21.26 -12.48
C PRO A 207 -4.69 20.12 -12.06
N PHE A 208 -4.34 19.44 -10.97
CA PHE A 208 -5.09 18.32 -10.39
C PHE A 208 -6.10 18.79 -9.33
N ARG A 209 -6.28 20.11 -9.17
CA ARG A 209 -7.08 20.74 -8.10
C ARG A 209 -6.68 20.20 -6.72
N ALA A 210 -5.40 19.89 -6.53
CA ALA A 210 -4.88 19.32 -5.31
C ALA A 210 -3.95 20.32 -4.60
N THR A 211 -4.01 20.35 -3.27
CA THR A 211 -3.11 21.13 -2.41
C THR A 211 -2.71 20.30 -1.21
N VAL A 212 -1.52 20.53 -0.69
CA VAL A 212 -1.14 20.08 0.65
C VAL A 212 -2.00 20.83 1.66
N ALA A 213 -2.50 20.11 2.66
CA ALA A 213 -3.13 20.70 3.82
C ALA A 213 -2.13 21.68 4.45
N ILE A 214 -2.49 22.96 4.51
CA ILE A 214 -1.78 23.90 5.35
C ILE A 214 -2.07 23.45 6.77
N ASP A 215 -1.03 23.25 7.60
CA ASP A 215 -1.21 23.11 9.05
C ASP A 215 -1.76 24.44 9.57
N VAL A 216 -3.06 24.62 9.44
CA VAL A 216 -3.84 25.37 10.40
C VAL A 216 -4.33 24.28 11.35
N PRO A 217 -3.99 24.30 12.65
CA PRO A 217 -4.65 23.41 13.60
C PRO A 217 -6.15 23.61 13.40
N ALA A 218 -6.85 22.50 13.15
CA ALA A 218 -8.26 22.55 12.78
C ALA A 218 -9.00 23.50 13.73
N ALA A 219 -9.46 24.61 13.17
CA ALA A 219 -10.18 25.64 13.87
C ALA A 219 -11.54 25.05 14.28
N GLU A 220 -11.59 24.47 15.47
CA GLU A 220 -12.80 24.33 16.31
C GLU A 220 -12.51 23.80 17.73
N GLU A 221 -11.29 23.38 18.09
CA GLU A 221 -10.97 22.92 19.46
C GLU A 221 -9.69 23.54 20.07
N ALA A 222 -9.44 24.84 19.82
CA ALA A 222 -8.35 25.58 20.47
C ALA A 222 -8.91 26.80 21.21
N THR A 223 -9.24 26.63 22.49
CA THR A 223 -9.61 27.73 23.41
C THR A 223 -8.61 27.88 24.57
N ALA A 224 -7.34 27.55 24.35
CA ALA A 224 -6.27 27.90 25.28
C ALA A 224 -5.21 28.76 24.57
N PRO A 225 -4.77 29.91 25.13
CA PRO A 225 -3.79 30.79 24.50
C PRO A 225 -2.39 30.17 24.41
N ILE A 226 -1.70 30.46 23.31
CA ILE A 226 -0.37 29.93 22.93
C ILE A 226 0.77 30.43 23.86
N GLU A 227 0.51 31.45 24.67
CA GLU A 227 1.53 32.14 25.48
C GLU A 227 2.02 31.30 26.67
N ASP A 228 1.21 30.37 27.21
CA ASP A 228 1.63 29.44 28.28
C ASP A 228 2.65 28.39 27.82
N PHE A 229 2.80 28.19 26.52
CA PHE A 229 3.69 27.15 25.97
C PHE A 229 5.17 27.54 25.96
N LEU A 230 5.48 28.84 26.11
CA LEU A 230 6.83 29.38 25.96
C LEU A 230 7.58 29.59 27.29
N GLU A 231 6.89 29.48 28.44
CA GLU A 231 7.46 29.76 29.77
C GLU A 231 7.72 28.51 30.64
N ARG A 232 7.91 27.33 30.06
CA ARG A 232 8.19 26.10 30.84
C ARG A 232 9.63 26.04 31.35
N THR A 233 9.76 25.69 32.64
CA THR A 233 11.00 25.61 33.42
C THR A 233 11.90 24.44 32.99
N GLU A 234 13.20 24.48 33.29
CA GLU A 234 14.15 23.41 32.93
C GLU A 234 13.81 22.03 33.54
N GLU A 235 13.09 22.01 34.65
CA GLU A 235 12.64 20.78 35.32
C GLU A 235 11.46 20.13 34.56
N GLU A 236 10.56 20.94 33.99
CA GLU A 236 9.47 20.46 33.14
C GLU A 236 9.97 19.97 31.77
N ARG A 237 11.07 20.53 31.26
CA ARG A 237 11.73 20.05 30.04
C ARG A 237 12.43 18.70 30.24
N LYS A 238 13.05 18.49 31.40
CA LYS A 238 13.66 17.18 31.75
C LYS A 238 12.62 16.09 32.03
N ALA A 239 11.44 16.45 32.54
CA ALA A 239 10.31 15.54 32.66
C ALA A 239 9.77 15.16 31.27
N ASP A 240 9.53 16.14 30.39
CA ASP A 240 9.09 15.91 28.99
C ASP A 240 10.06 15.00 28.24
N ASP A 241 11.37 15.24 28.32
CA ASP A 241 12.43 14.46 27.63
C ASP A 241 12.43 12.98 28.06
N ARG A 242 12.08 12.70 29.33
CA ARG A 242 11.93 11.32 29.85
C ARG A 242 10.63 10.68 29.37
N THR A 243 9.52 11.41 29.32
CA THR A 243 8.24 10.92 28.74
C THR A 243 8.32 10.73 27.23
N ASP A 244 9.08 11.55 26.51
CA ASP A 244 9.34 11.43 25.09
C ASP A 244 10.15 10.16 24.79
N THR A 245 11.19 9.88 25.58
CA THR A 245 11.99 8.65 25.43
C THR A 245 11.17 7.38 25.71
N ASP A 246 10.26 7.43 26.68
CA ASP A 246 9.37 6.32 27.04
C ASP A 246 8.32 6.08 25.95
N PHE A 247 7.69 7.14 25.43
CA PHE A 247 6.78 7.03 24.30
C PHE A 247 7.47 6.54 23.03
N ASP A 248 8.66 7.04 22.72
CA ASP A 248 9.41 6.63 21.53
C ASP A 248 9.71 5.12 21.55
N SER A 249 10.09 4.59 22.71
CA SER A 249 10.31 3.16 22.91
C SER A 249 9.02 2.37 22.70
N PHE A 250 7.91 2.83 23.29
CA PHE A 250 6.58 2.24 23.09
C PHE A 250 6.14 2.27 21.62
N TYR A 251 6.33 3.40 20.94
CA TYR A 251 6.01 3.59 19.53
C TYR A 251 6.82 2.62 18.66
N LEU A 252 8.14 2.62 18.78
CA LEU A 252 9.02 1.75 17.97
C LEU A 252 8.71 0.26 18.17
N GLN A 253 8.39 -0.14 19.40
CA GLN A 253 8.06 -1.52 19.73
C GLN A 253 6.70 -1.95 19.16
N HIS A 254 5.68 -1.09 19.20
CA HIS A 254 4.30 -1.51 18.95
C HIS A 254 3.71 -1.03 17.62
N TYR A 255 4.33 -0.08 16.95
CA TYR A 255 3.79 0.53 15.72
C TYR A 255 3.47 -0.49 14.63
N ARG A 256 4.42 -1.39 14.34
CA ARG A 256 4.26 -2.42 13.30
C ARG A 256 3.10 -3.36 13.62
N THR A 257 3.01 -3.81 14.87
CA THR A 257 1.96 -4.71 15.35
C THR A 257 0.59 -4.06 15.22
N VAL A 258 0.43 -2.84 15.72
CA VAL A 258 -0.83 -2.08 15.64
C VAL A 258 -1.26 -1.88 14.18
N ARG A 259 -0.36 -1.45 13.29
CA ARG A 259 -0.68 -1.29 11.88
C ARG A 259 -1.11 -2.61 11.24
N ASN A 260 -0.40 -3.71 11.53
CA ASN A 260 -0.73 -5.02 10.98
C ASN A 260 -2.11 -5.50 11.47
N ILE A 261 -2.46 -5.25 12.74
CA ILE A 261 -3.80 -5.49 13.30
C ILE A 261 -4.86 -4.68 12.54
N LEU A 262 -4.61 -3.38 12.34
CA LEU A 262 -5.53 -2.51 11.62
C LEU A 262 -5.66 -2.92 10.14
N ASN A 263 -4.59 -3.39 9.52
CA ASN A 263 -4.59 -3.90 8.15
C ASN A 263 -5.37 -5.21 8.02
N ALA A 264 -5.35 -6.09 9.03
CA ALA A 264 -6.19 -7.28 9.07
C ALA A 264 -7.69 -6.93 9.03
N ARG A 265 -8.06 -5.79 9.61
CA ARG A 265 -9.43 -5.25 9.52
C ARG A 265 -9.69 -4.53 8.20
N ALA A 266 -8.76 -3.69 7.75
CA ALA A 266 -8.98 -2.79 6.63
C ALA A 266 -8.83 -3.45 5.25
N CYS A 267 -7.88 -4.38 5.12
CA CYS A 267 -7.35 -4.85 3.83
C CYS A 267 -6.92 -3.71 2.90
N ASP A 268 -6.47 -2.61 3.50
CA ASP A 268 -5.99 -1.40 2.83
C ASP A 268 -4.82 -0.90 3.67
N TRP A 269 -3.62 -0.99 3.09
CA TRP A 269 -2.38 -0.71 3.79
C TRP A 269 -2.22 0.76 4.13
N ASP A 270 -2.58 1.65 3.20
CA ASP A 270 -2.47 3.09 3.39
C ASP A 270 -3.48 3.56 4.44
N LEU A 271 -4.67 3.00 4.43
CA LEU A 271 -5.69 3.28 5.43
C LEU A 271 -5.31 2.75 6.82
N ALA A 272 -4.70 1.56 6.89
CA ALA A 272 -4.20 0.99 8.12
C ALA A 272 -3.02 1.77 8.70
N GLN A 273 -2.09 2.19 7.85
CA GLN A 273 -0.97 3.08 8.19
C GLN A 273 -1.49 4.41 8.73
N TYR A 274 -2.42 5.07 8.01
CA TYR A 274 -3.04 6.31 8.45
C TYR A 274 -3.76 6.18 9.81
N ALA A 275 -4.53 5.10 9.99
CA ALA A 275 -5.23 4.84 11.24
C ALA A 275 -4.27 4.57 12.40
N ALA A 276 -3.15 3.87 12.15
CA ALA A 276 -2.09 3.66 13.14
C ALA A 276 -1.41 4.98 13.51
N ASP A 277 -0.98 5.77 12.52
CA ASP A 277 -0.32 7.08 12.72
C ASP A 277 -1.20 8.00 13.58
N LYS A 278 -2.48 8.12 13.24
CA LYS A 278 -3.42 8.91 14.04
C LYS A 278 -3.66 8.34 15.43
N ALA A 279 -3.72 7.02 15.59
CA ALA A 279 -3.93 6.40 16.88
C ALA A 279 -2.75 6.63 17.82
N PHE A 280 -1.52 6.51 17.32
CA PHE A 280 -0.31 6.82 18.09
C PHE A 280 -0.19 8.31 18.38
N LEU A 281 -0.56 9.19 17.46
CA LEU A 281 -0.59 10.64 17.74
C LEU A 281 -1.55 10.98 18.88
N ILE A 282 -2.75 10.40 18.90
CA ILE A 282 -3.73 10.61 19.98
C ILE A 282 -3.22 9.99 21.29
N ALA A 283 -2.50 8.86 21.22
CA ALA A 283 -1.90 8.25 22.39
C ALA A 283 -0.76 9.10 22.96
N TYR A 284 0.08 9.69 22.12
CA TYR A 284 1.14 10.63 22.50
C TYR A 284 0.57 11.84 23.24
N GLN A 285 -0.48 12.45 22.68
CA GLN A 285 -1.18 13.59 23.29
C GLN A 285 -1.77 13.27 24.68
N LYS A 286 -1.97 11.99 24.99
CA LYS A 286 -2.53 11.50 26.26
C LYS A 286 -1.55 10.62 27.02
N TRP A 287 -0.25 10.69 26.68
CA TRP A 287 0.72 9.68 27.09
C TRP A 287 0.87 9.51 28.61
N PRO A 288 0.86 10.57 29.44
CA PRO A 288 0.93 10.41 30.89
C PRO A 288 -0.20 9.52 31.45
N ALA A 289 -1.42 9.64 30.90
CA ALA A 289 -2.54 8.82 31.31
C ALA A 289 -2.57 7.44 30.62
N VAL A 290 -2.05 7.36 29.38
CA VAL A 290 -2.04 6.11 28.60
C VAL A 290 -0.96 5.15 29.08
N SER A 291 0.23 5.65 29.43
CA SER A 291 1.35 4.86 29.96
C SER A 291 1.01 4.18 31.29
N GLU A 292 0.14 4.78 32.11
CA GLU A 292 -0.36 4.20 33.36
C GLU A 292 -1.49 3.18 33.16
N MET A 293 -2.04 3.04 31.96
CA MET A 293 -3.10 2.07 31.71
C MET A 293 -2.56 0.65 31.86
N GLU A 294 -3.42 -0.27 32.31
CA GLU A 294 -3.09 -1.71 32.31
C GLU A 294 -2.74 -2.20 30.88
N ARG A 295 -3.30 -1.57 29.85
CA ARG A 295 -3.20 -1.99 28.44
C ARG A 295 -3.07 -0.83 27.44
N PRO A 296 -1.91 -0.16 27.37
CA PRO A 296 -1.70 0.98 26.47
C PRO A 296 -1.80 0.60 24.99
N VAL A 297 -1.32 -0.59 24.59
CA VAL A 297 -1.41 -1.05 23.18
C VAL A 297 -2.87 -1.26 22.74
N GLY A 298 -3.69 -1.86 23.60
CA GLY A 298 -5.13 -2.06 23.34
C GLY A 298 -5.87 -0.73 23.17
N TYR A 299 -5.49 0.30 23.93
CA TYR A 299 -6.01 1.65 23.76
C TYR A 299 -5.74 2.20 22.37
N VAL A 300 -4.51 2.06 21.85
CA VAL A 300 -4.12 2.50 20.50
C VAL A 300 -4.88 1.72 19.42
N VAL A 301 -4.95 0.39 19.53
CA VAL A 301 -5.69 -0.44 18.55
C VAL A 301 -7.15 -0.03 18.50
N ARG A 302 -7.79 0.20 19.64
CA ARG A 302 -9.18 0.65 19.73
C ARG A 302 -9.40 2.00 19.05
N ILE A 303 -8.49 2.97 19.24
CA ILE A 303 -8.55 4.25 18.52
C ILE A 303 -8.45 4.04 17.01
N GLY A 304 -7.47 3.25 16.55
CA GLY A 304 -7.30 2.94 15.14
C GLY A 304 -8.54 2.30 14.52
N ARG A 305 -9.18 1.35 15.23
CA ARG A 305 -10.44 0.72 14.79
C ARG A 305 -11.60 1.71 14.72
N ASN A 306 -11.71 2.63 15.69
CA ASN A 306 -12.73 3.69 15.67
C ASN A 306 -12.53 4.65 14.49
N ILE A 307 -11.27 4.98 14.16
CA ILE A 307 -10.94 5.79 12.98
C ILE A 307 -11.40 5.06 11.71
N LEU A 308 -11.02 3.80 11.55
CA LEU A 308 -11.45 2.98 10.41
C LEU A 308 -12.98 2.90 10.32
N GLN A 309 -13.67 2.65 11.44
CA GLN A 309 -15.13 2.57 11.48
C GLN A 309 -15.79 3.89 11.10
N ARG A 310 -15.27 5.04 11.55
CA ARG A 310 -15.77 6.37 11.15
C ARG A 310 -15.56 6.62 9.67
N ILE A 311 -14.41 6.23 9.11
CA ILE A 311 -14.14 6.35 7.68
C ILE A 311 -15.16 5.52 6.91
N TYR A 312 -15.35 4.24 7.28
CA TYR A 312 -16.32 3.38 6.63
C TYR A 312 -17.77 3.87 6.76
N ALA A 313 -18.17 4.38 7.92
CA ALA A 313 -19.51 4.93 8.13
C ALA A 313 -19.75 6.20 7.28
N ARG A 314 -18.70 7.00 7.04
CA ARG A 314 -18.76 8.15 6.13
C ARG A 314 -18.82 7.73 4.67
N THR A 315 -18.11 6.68 4.28
CA THR A 315 -18.15 6.10 2.93
C THR A 315 -19.47 5.36 2.63
N GLN A 316 -20.20 4.91 3.66
CA GLN A 316 -21.49 4.22 3.54
C GLN A 316 -22.73 5.14 3.52
N LYS A 317 -22.58 6.48 3.53
CA LYS A 317 -23.69 7.38 3.16
C LYS A 317 -24.03 7.16 1.67
N PRO A 318 -25.30 6.98 1.30
CA PRO A 318 -25.67 6.44 0.00
C PRO A 318 -25.31 7.41 -1.12
N THR A 319 -24.36 7.01 -1.95
CA THR A 319 -24.21 7.54 -3.31
C THR A 319 -24.59 6.39 -4.24
N LEU A 320 -25.83 6.42 -4.73
CA LEU A 320 -26.49 5.64 -5.80
C LEU A 320 -26.23 4.11 -5.89
N PRO A 321 -27.27 3.30 -6.18
CA PRO A 321 -27.13 1.85 -6.23
C PRO A 321 -26.30 1.40 -7.44
N PRO A 322 -25.50 0.32 -7.33
CA PRO A 322 -24.87 -0.30 -8.48
C PRO A 322 -25.94 -0.88 -9.42
N VAL A 323 -25.80 -0.57 -10.70
CA VAL A 323 -26.58 -1.16 -11.80
C VAL A 323 -26.17 -2.64 -11.95
N PRO A 324 -27.11 -3.59 -12.05
CA PRO A 324 -26.78 -4.99 -12.24
C PRO A 324 -26.30 -5.25 -13.67
N LEU A 325 -25.31 -6.12 -13.83
CA LEU A 325 -24.97 -6.69 -15.13
C LEU A 325 -24.94 -8.21 -15.01
N ASP A 326 -26.11 -8.82 -15.13
CA ASP A 326 -26.21 -10.22 -15.54
C ASP A 326 -26.15 -10.27 -17.07
N THR A 327 -25.23 -11.05 -17.64
CA THR A 327 -25.52 -12.20 -18.53
C THR A 327 -24.18 -12.84 -18.98
N VAL A 328 -23.96 -14.06 -18.48
CA VAL A 328 -23.32 -15.25 -19.06
C VAL A 328 -22.29 -15.11 -20.20
N LEU A 329 -21.08 -15.62 -19.95
CA LEU A 329 -20.46 -16.58 -20.89
C LEU A 329 -19.86 -17.74 -20.10
N GLU A 330 -20.54 -18.88 -20.13
CA GLU A 330 -19.94 -20.19 -19.86
C GLU A 330 -18.90 -20.47 -20.95
N SER A 331 -17.68 -20.79 -20.56
CA SER A 331 -16.81 -21.62 -21.39
C SER A 331 -15.92 -22.49 -20.50
N THR A 332 -16.18 -23.77 -20.61
CA THR A 332 -15.37 -24.88 -20.13
C THR A 332 -13.98 -24.82 -20.78
N LEU A 333 -12.94 -24.71 -19.95
CA LEU A 333 -11.60 -25.14 -20.33
C LEU A 333 -11.09 -26.06 -19.23
N ASP A 334 -11.23 -27.38 -19.48
CA ASP A 334 -10.23 -28.35 -19.06
C ASP A 334 -8.84 -27.79 -19.38
N HIS A 335 -7.83 -28.04 -18.56
CA HIS A 335 -6.44 -28.36 -18.95
C HIS A 335 -5.61 -28.56 -17.67
N ARG A 336 -5.23 -29.82 -17.42
CA ARG A 336 -4.17 -30.23 -16.51
C ARG A 336 -2.83 -29.64 -17.00
N GLY A 337 -2.09 -28.94 -16.13
CA GLY A 337 -0.68 -28.62 -16.39
C GLY A 337 -0.03 -27.58 -15.46
N SER A 338 0.88 -28.07 -14.61
CA SER A 338 1.86 -27.39 -13.74
C SER A 338 1.40 -26.93 -12.34
N ASP A 339 2.02 -27.53 -11.32
CA ASP A 339 1.82 -27.32 -9.88
C ASP A 339 1.90 -25.85 -9.44
N LEU A 340 2.66 -25.00 -10.15
CA LEU A 340 2.87 -23.59 -9.79
C LEU A 340 1.70 -22.68 -10.17
N ALA A 341 1.01 -22.98 -11.28
CA ALA A 341 -0.20 -22.27 -11.70
C ALA A 341 -1.39 -22.65 -10.81
N ALA A 342 -1.49 -23.93 -10.44
CA ALA A 342 -2.44 -24.41 -9.44
C ALA A 342 -2.19 -23.75 -8.07
N GLU A 343 -0.94 -23.69 -7.60
CA GLU A 343 -0.60 -23.03 -6.33
C GLU A 343 -0.95 -21.53 -6.32
N THR A 344 -0.83 -20.84 -7.46
CA THR A 344 -1.12 -19.41 -7.58
C THR A 344 -2.61 -19.14 -7.69
N VAL A 345 -3.34 -19.92 -8.48
CA VAL A 345 -4.81 -19.89 -8.51
C VAL A 345 -5.33 -20.17 -7.10
N ASN A 346 -4.73 -21.13 -6.40
CA ASN A 346 -5.05 -21.44 -5.00
C ASN A 346 -4.82 -20.23 -4.09
N LYS A 347 -3.66 -19.55 -4.17
CA LYS A 347 -3.38 -18.34 -3.38
C LYS A 347 -4.33 -17.18 -3.70
N ILE A 348 -4.73 -17.02 -4.95
CA ILE A 348 -5.68 -15.98 -5.40
C ILE A 348 -7.08 -16.26 -4.86
N VAL A 349 -7.54 -17.50 -5.00
CA VAL A 349 -8.84 -17.97 -4.52
C VAL A 349 -8.91 -17.89 -2.99
N ILE A 350 -7.82 -18.24 -2.29
CA ILE A 350 -7.67 -18.04 -0.84
C ILE A 350 -7.73 -16.56 -0.45
N TYR A 351 -6.99 -15.69 -1.15
CA TYR A 351 -6.99 -14.25 -0.87
C TYR A 351 -8.37 -13.64 -1.06
N ASP A 352 -9.06 -13.97 -2.15
CA ASP A 352 -10.39 -13.42 -2.43
C ASP A 352 -11.44 -13.94 -1.44
N ALA A 353 -11.36 -15.22 -1.05
CA ALA A 353 -12.18 -15.80 0.01
C ALA A 353 -11.94 -15.10 1.36
N ILE A 354 -10.68 -14.84 1.74
CA ILE A 354 -10.33 -14.11 2.97
C ILE A 354 -10.83 -12.66 2.88
N LYS A 355 -10.69 -11.99 1.74
CA LYS A 355 -11.14 -10.61 1.55
C LYS A 355 -12.66 -10.50 1.68
N ASN A 356 -13.41 -11.48 1.19
CA ASN A 356 -14.87 -11.50 1.22
C ASN A 356 -15.45 -11.93 2.59
N LEU A 357 -14.62 -12.37 3.54
CA LEU A 357 -15.07 -12.61 4.91
C LEU A 357 -15.62 -11.32 5.57
N PRO A 358 -16.70 -11.43 6.36
CA PRO A 358 -17.15 -10.34 7.22
C PRO A 358 -16.00 -9.81 8.08
N ARG A 359 -15.87 -8.48 8.16
CA ARG A 359 -14.71 -7.77 8.74
C ARG A 359 -14.28 -8.30 10.11
N ASP A 360 -15.24 -8.56 10.99
CA ASP A 360 -14.96 -9.02 12.36
C ASP A 360 -14.45 -10.46 12.42
N LYS A 361 -14.82 -11.30 11.46
CA LYS A 361 -14.32 -12.67 11.31
C LYS A 361 -12.94 -12.68 10.66
N ARG A 362 -12.77 -11.85 9.62
CA ARG A 362 -11.49 -11.65 8.90
C ARG A 362 -10.38 -11.13 9.79
N GLU A 363 -10.66 -10.09 10.58
CA GLU A 363 -9.71 -9.49 11.53
C GLU A 363 -9.17 -10.56 12.51
N VAL A 364 -10.07 -11.34 13.11
CA VAL A 364 -9.70 -12.42 14.03
C VAL A 364 -8.95 -13.55 13.32
N PHE A 365 -9.38 -13.95 12.13
CA PHE A 365 -8.74 -15.00 11.34
C PHE A 365 -7.30 -14.65 10.98
N LEU A 366 -7.06 -13.46 10.43
CA LEU A 366 -5.72 -13.00 10.04
C LEU A 366 -4.81 -12.81 11.26
N LEU A 367 -5.34 -12.32 12.38
CA LEU A 367 -4.56 -12.19 13.61
C LEU A 367 -4.06 -13.56 14.12
N TYR A 368 -4.89 -14.59 14.02
CA TYR A 368 -4.55 -15.91 14.52
C TYR A 368 -3.72 -16.73 13.53
N GLU A 369 -4.19 -16.88 12.27
CA GLU A 369 -3.61 -17.82 11.30
C GLU A 369 -2.47 -17.22 10.47
N VAL A 370 -2.36 -15.89 10.38
CA VAL A 370 -1.36 -15.21 9.54
C VAL A 370 -0.35 -14.43 10.39
N LEU A 371 -0.79 -13.86 11.51
CA LEU A 371 0.06 -13.09 12.41
C LEU A 371 0.45 -13.87 13.67
N ASP A 372 0.09 -15.16 13.76
CA ASP A 372 0.43 -16.09 14.85
C ASP A 372 0.17 -15.54 16.26
N GLN A 373 -0.87 -14.71 16.42
CA GLN A 373 -1.19 -14.11 17.71
C GLN A 373 -1.98 -15.10 18.59
N PRO A 374 -1.61 -15.29 19.88
CA PRO A 374 -2.37 -16.12 20.79
C PRO A 374 -3.80 -15.58 21.00
N ILE A 375 -4.80 -16.46 21.21
CA ILE A 375 -6.20 -16.06 21.41
C ILE A 375 -6.39 -15.04 22.55
N ALA A 376 -5.61 -15.19 23.63
CA ALA A 376 -5.63 -14.25 24.76
C ALA A 376 -5.20 -12.84 24.32
N ILE A 377 -4.13 -12.77 23.53
CA ILE A 377 -3.58 -11.52 22.99
C ILE A 377 -4.51 -10.92 21.94
N ILE A 378 -5.17 -11.74 21.12
CA ILE A 378 -6.19 -11.26 20.17
C ILE A 378 -7.37 -10.65 20.92
N ALA A 379 -7.93 -11.38 21.89
CA ALA A 379 -9.05 -10.91 22.71
C ALA A 379 -8.77 -9.54 23.35
N GLU A 380 -7.52 -9.38 23.81
CA GLU A 380 -7.00 -8.14 24.36
C GLU A 380 -6.89 -7.03 23.31
N PHE A 381 -6.22 -7.28 22.17
CA PHE A 381 -6.00 -6.28 21.14
C PHE A 381 -7.29 -5.71 20.56
N ILE A 382 -8.28 -6.56 20.32
CA ILE A 382 -9.55 -6.15 19.69
C ILE A 382 -10.70 -5.98 20.68
N ASP A 383 -10.40 -6.00 21.99
CA ASP A 383 -11.31 -5.73 23.10
C ASP A 383 -12.62 -6.54 23.03
N ILE A 384 -12.50 -7.87 22.95
CA ILE A 384 -13.62 -8.82 22.98
C ILE A 384 -13.31 -10.04 23.86
N PRO A 385 -14.31 -10.77 24.37
CA PRO A 385 -14.07 -12.00 25.12
C PRO A 385 -13.33 -13.06 24.29
N GLN A 386 -12.42 -13.84 24.90
CA GLN A 386 -11.72 -14.95 24.25
C GLN A 386 -12.68 -15.97 23.61
N ASN A 387 -13.85 -16.19 24.21
CA ASN A 387 -14.88 -17.04 23.64
C ASN A 387 -15.45 -16.47 22.34
N THR A 388 -15.60 -15.15 22.24
CA THR A 388 -16.00 -14.47 20.99
C THR A 388 -14.92 -14.59 19.92
N VAL A 389 -13.63 -14.50 20.29
CA VAL A 389 -12.51 -14.78 19.37
C VAL A 389 -12.62 -16.20 18.82
N LYS A 390 -12.78 -17.21 19.69
CA LYS A 390 -12.95 -18.62 19.29
C LYS A 390 -14.15 -18.83 18.38
N THR A 391 -15.29 -18.20 18.69
CA THR A 391 -16.51 -18.28 17.87
C THR A 391 -16.30 -17.62 16.49
N ARG A 392 -15.64 -16.46 16.43
CA ARG A 392 -15.32 -15.77 15.18
C ARG A 392 -14.32 -16.56 14.33
N LEU A 393 -13.31 -17.20 14.94
CA LEU A 393 -12.39 -18.11 14.25
C LEU A 393 -13.13 -19.30 13.63
N ARG A 394 -14.00 -19.96 14.41
CA ARG A 394 -14.80 -21.08 13.91
C ARG A 394 -15.68 -20.64 12.73
N ALA A 395 -16.34 -19.49 12.84
CA ALA A 395 -17.17 -18.94 11.78
C ALA A 395 -16.36 -18.50 10.55
N ALA A 396 -15.15 -17.99 10.73
CA ALA A 396 -14.24 -17.63 9.63
C ALA A 396 -13.78 -18.88 8.88
N ARG A 397 -13.30 -19.92 9.60
CA ARG A 397 -12.88 -21.19 9.00
C ARG A 397 -14.02 -21.90 8.28
N ALA A 398 -15.24 -21.85 8.82
CA ALA A 398 -16.42 -22.41 8.17
C ALA A 398 -16.74 -21.68 6.85
N ALA A 399 -16.77 -20.35 6.88
CA ALA A 399 -17.04 -19.55 5.68
C ALA A 399 -15.94 -19.69 4.61
N LEU A 400 -14.67 -19.84 5.03
CA LEU A 400 -13.57 -20.12 4.10
C LEU A 400 -13.67 -21.53 3.52
N ARG A 401 -14.02 -22.54 4.31
CA ARG A 401 -14.22 -23.91 3.81
C ARG A 401 -15.34 -23.98 2.77
N GLU A 402 -16.43 -23.27 3.02
CA GLU A 402 -17.54 -23.13 2.07
C GLU A 402 -17.11 -22.41 0.78
N ALA A 403 -16.37 -21.31 0.91
CA ALA A 403 -15.91 -20.51 -0.24
C ALA A 403 -14.81 -21.21 -1.07
N LEU A 404 -14.02 -22.10 -0.47
CA LEU A 404 -12.88 -22.76 -1.11
C LEU A 404 -13.17 -24.19 -1.59
N GLY A 405 -14.28 -24.80 -1.17
CA GLY A 405 -14.63 -26.20 -1.50
C GLY A 405 -13.82 -27.25 -0.73
N GLU A 406 -14.30 -28.50 -0.68
CA GLU A 406 -13.65 -29.60 0.08
C GLU A 406 -12.30 -30.05 -0.52
N GLU A 407 -12.05 -29.79 -1.80
CA GLU A 407 -10.82 -30.20 -2.51
C GLU A 407 -9.56 -29.44 -2.06
N PHE A 408 -9.70 -28.26 -1.43
CA PHE A 408 -8.57 -27.50 -0.86
C PHE A 408 -8.09 -28.02 0.51
N GLY A 409 -8.80 -29.00 1.11
CA GLY A 409 -8.56 -29.46 2.48
C GLY A 409 -7.52 -30.58 2.68
N MET A 410 -6.99 -31.18 1.60
CA MET A 410 -6.09 -32.35 1.68
C MET A 410 -4.63 -32.04 1.32
N GLY A 411 -4.10 -30.93 1.84
CA GLY A 411 -2.68 -30.54 1.67
C GLY A 411 -1.86 -30.43 2.96
N GLY A 412 -2.45 -30.68 4.13
CA GLY A 412 -1.77 -30.53 5.42
C GLY A 412 -1.80 -31.82 6.23
N THR A 413 -0.84 -32.71 6.00
CA THR A 413 -0.62 -33.88 6.86
C THR A 413 0.68 -33.69 7.65
N ARG A 414 0.51 -33.66 8.97
CA ARG A 414 1.46 -33.71 10.11
C ARG A 414 2.06 -32.41 10.62
#